data_AF-A0A447QYI4-F1
#
_entry.id   AF-A0A447QYI4-F1
#
_cell.length_a   1.000
_cell.length_b   1.000
_cell.length_c   1.000
_cell.angle_alpha   90.00
_cell.angle_beta   90.00
_cell.angle_gamma   90.00
#
_symmetry.space_group_name_H-M   'P 1'
#
loop_
_entity.id
_entity.type
_entity.pdbx_description
1 polymer ?
#
loop_
_entity_poly.entity_id
_entity_poly.type
_entity_poly.pdbx_seq_one_letter_code
_entity_poly.pdbx_strand_id
1 'polypeptide(L)'
;MLHASTSPFYPLFAALDINAKIHEGESGRRLWAECVALGIDARKAILARCKLLQPFIPLEVDGKPWQAYPTESIASDRRFFSFEPGAKWHGFEGYADDQYFVDPCKLLLTTPGIDADSGRYTEFGIPATILAHYLRENGIVPEKCDLNSILFLLTPAESAEKLARLVAMLAQFERHIEDDTPLADVLPTVFQKYPVRYRDYTLRELCQEMHNLYVSFDVKDLQKAMFRKESLPHVAMNPQDANSAFIRGDVELVRLSEADGRIAAEGALPYPPGVLCVVPGEIWGGAAQRYFLALERGHQFVARFFTGIAGVYSETDTDGIKRLYGYVLK
;
A
#
# COMPACT_ATOMS: atom_id res chain seq x y z
N MET A 1 8.28 15.36 30.67
CA MET A 1 7.09 14.53 30.97
C MET A 1 5.79 15.03 30.33
N LEU A 2 5.80 16.06 29.46
CA LEU A 2 4.59 16.67 28.88
C LEU A 2 3.63 15.67 28.17
N HIS A 3 4.18 14.62 27.56
CA HIS A 3 3.42 13.60 26.82
C HIS A 3 3.43 12.22 27.49
N ALA A 4 4.04 12.09 28.67
CA ALA A 4 4.12 10.82 29.39
C ALA A 4 2.92 10.71 30.34
N SER A 5 2.26 9.54 30.35
CA SER A 5 1.25 9.25 31.37
C SER A 5 1.89 9.25 32.75
N THR A 6 1.23 9.87 33.72
CA THR A 6 1.60 9.79 35.15
C THR A 6 1.30 8.41 35.74
N SER A 7 0.57 7.56 35.02
CA SER A 7 0.26 6.18 35.38
C SER A 7 0.57 5.27 34.19
N PRO A 8 1.85 4.92 33.95
CA PRO A 8 2.23 4.04 32.86
C PRO A 8 1.66 2.63 33.06
N PHE A 9 1.47 1.89 31.96
CA PHE A 9 1.04 0.49 32.01
C PHE A 9 2.25 -0.43 32.17
N TYR A 10 2.42 -1.03 33.35
CA TYR A 10 3.64 -1.74 33.75
C TYR A 10 3.95 -2.95 32.85
N PRO A 11 2.96 -3.77 32.42
CA PRO A 11 3.21 -4.84 31.46
C PRO A 11 3.78 -4.37 30.11
N LEU A 12 3.43 -3.17 29.64
CA LEU A 12 4.02 -2.61 28.41
C LEU A 12 5.52 -2.31 28.61
N PHE A 13 5.90 -1.79 29.78
CA PHE A 13 7.31 -1.58 30.12
C PHE A 13 8.07 -2.91 30.21
N ALA A 14 7.48 -3.92 30.83
CA ALA A 14 8.07 -5.26 30.88
C ALA A 14 8.25 -5.85 29.46
N ALA A 15 7.30 -5.65 28.55
CA ALA A 15 7.43 -6.09 27.16
C ALA A 15 8.61 -5.42 26.44
N LEU A 16 8.85 -4.12 26.67
CA LEU A 16 9.99 -3.39 26.11
C LEU A 16 11.33 -3.89 26.66
N ASP A 17 11.39 -4.18 27.97
CA ASP A 17 12.58 -4.72 28.64
C ASP A 17 12.94 -6.12 28.09
N ILE A 18 11.94 -7.00 27.98
CA ILE A 18 12.12 -8.34 27.40
C ILE A 18 12.50 -8.27 25.92
N ASN A 19 11.94 -7.33 25.13
CA ASN A 19 12.34 -7.14 23.74
C ASN A 19 13.84 -6.82 23.61
N ALA A 20 14.36 -5.94 24.48
CA ALA A 20 15.79 -5.65 24.53
C ALA A 20 16.60 -6.92 24.82
N LYS A 21 16.15 -7.75 25.76
CA LYS A 21 16.82 -9.01 26.09
C LYS A 21 16.78 -10.05 24.95
N ILE A 22 15.66 -10.16 24.22
CA ILE A 22 15.52 -11.06 23.06
C ILE A 22 16.54 -10.70 21.96
N HIS A 23 16.85 -9.42 21.80
CA HIS A 23 17.76 -8.93 20.77
C HIS A 23 19.24 -8.83 21.23
N GLU A 24 19.53 -9.18 22.48
CA GLU A 24 20.88 -9.12 23.02
C GLU A 24 21.79 -10.24 22.47
N GLY A 25 23.00 -9.87 22.03
CA GLY A 25 24.07 -10.80 21.67
C GLY A 25 23.82 -11.61 20.39
N GLU A 26 24.58 -12.70 20.24
CA GLU A 26 24.56 -13.55 19.04
C GLU A 26 23.23 -14.27 18.83
N SER A 27 22.52 -14.60 19.91
CA SER A 27 21.20 -15.24 19.82
C SER A 27 20.18 -14.35 19.11
N GLY A 28 20.15 -13.05 19.44
CA GLY A 28 19.26 -12.09 18.78
C GLY A 28 19.61 -11.88 17.30
N ARG A 29 20.90 -11.82 16.97
CA ARG A 29 21.37 -11.74 15.57
C ARG A 29 20.98 -12.99 14.77
N ARG A 30 21.13 -14.18 15.35
CA ARG A 30 20.77 -15.45 14.72
C ARG A 30 19.27 -15.54 14.39
N LEU A 31 18.40 -15.10 15.30
CA LEU A 31 16.95 -15.06 15.05
C LEU A 31 16.60 -14.25 13.79
N TRP A 32 17.25 -13.11 13.59
CA TRP A 32 17.04 -12.29 12.39
C TRP A 32 17.70 -12.88 11.14
N ALA A 33 18.87 -13.50 11.25
CA ALA A 33 19.50 -14.19 10.14
C ALA A 33 18.62 -15.34 9.61
N GLU A 34 18.02 -16.12 10.52
CA GLU A 34 17.06 -17.19 10.19
C GLU A 34 15.79 -16.60 9.53
N CYS A 35 15.26 -15.48 10.05
CA CYS A 35 14.12 -14.78 9.46
C CYS A 35 14.41 -14.30 8.02
N VAL A 36 15.58 -13.71 7.77
CA VAL A 36 16.00 -13.28 6.43
C VAL A 36 16.12 -14.47 5.47
N ALA A 37 16.73 -15.57 5.91
CA ALA A 37 16.83 -16.79 5.11
C ALA A 37 15.44 -17.34 4.73
N LEU A 38 14.51 -17.43 5.70
CA LEU A 38 13.13 -17.84 5.44
C LEU A 38 12.43 -16.91 4.44
N GLY A 39 12.64 -15.60 4.56
CA GLY A 39 12.11 -14.62 3.62
C GLY A 39 12.67 -14.77 2.20
N ILE A 40 13.96 -15.14 2.07
CA ILE A 40 14.60 -15.41 0.78
C ILE A 40 14.01 -16.67 0.15
N ASP A 41 13.89 -17.75 0.92
CA ASP A 41 13.32 -19.01 0.44
C ASP A 41 11.85 -18.86 0.02
N ALA A 42 11.07 -18.06 0.76
CA ALA A 42 9.70 -17.72 0.36
C ALA A 42 9.65 -16.97 -0.98
N ARG A 43 10.55 -16.00 -1.22
CA ARG A 43 10.63 -15.29 -2.51
C ARG A 43 10.98 -16.25 -3.65
N LYS A 44 11.93 -17.16 -3.44
CA LYS A 44 12.27 -18.21 -4.42
C LYS A 44 11.07 -19.12 -4.72
N ALA A 45 10.33 -19.53 -3.69
CA ALA A 45 9.15 -20.36 -3.85
C ALA A 45 8.00 -19.64 -4.58
N ILE A 46 7.85 -18.32 -4.37
CA ILE A 46 6.92 -17.48 -5.13
C ILE A 46 7.35 -17.42 -6.59
N LEU A 47 8.61 -17.08 -6.88
CA LEU A 47 9.15 -17.05 -8.25
C LEU A 47 8.99 -18.37 -9.00
N ALA A 48 9.08 -19.50 -8.30
CA ALA A 48 8.95 -20.83 -8.90
C ALA A 48 7.48 -21.24 -9.16
N ARG A 49 6.51 -20.66 -8.43
CA ARG A 49 5.11 -21.13 -8.44
C ARG A 49 4.11 -20.10 -8.95
N CYS A 50 4.49 -18.83 -9.00
CA CYS A 50 3.66 -17.70 -9.37
C CYS A 50 4.24 -17.01 -10.61
N LYS A 51 3.39 -16.66 -11.57
CA LYS A 51 3.75 -15.94 -12.80
C LYS A 51 3.31 -14.48 -12.75
N LEU A 52 2.16 -14.20 -12.14
CA LEU A 52 1.53 -12.88 -12.08
C LEU A 52 2.02 -12.08 -10.86
N LEU A 53 2.17 -12.74 -9.72
CA LEU A 53 2.57 -12.17 -8.44
C LEU A 53 4.08 -12.31 -8.28
N GLN A 54 4.79 -11.18 -8.23
CA GLN A 54 6.25 -11.16 -8.23
C GLN A 54 6.80 -10.48 -6.97
N PRO A 55 7.86 -11.00 -6.34
CA PRO A 55 8.52 -10.28 -5.25
C PRO A 55 9.24 -9.02 -5.77
N PHE A 56 9.15 -7.93 -5.02
CA PHE A 56 9.79 -6.67 -5.38
C PHE A 56 11.28 -6.67 -5.00
N ILE A 57 12.09 -7.29 -5.85
CA ILE A 57 13.55 -7.48 -5.74
C ILE A 57 14.20 -7.34 -7.13
N PRO A 58 15.53 -7.18 -7.22
CA PRO A 58 16.23 -7.28 -8.50
C PRO A 58 15.90 -8.57 -9.23
N LEU A 59 15.64 -8.50 -10.54
CA LEU A 59 15.35 -9.67 -11.38
C LEU A 59 16.61 -10.53 -11.59
N GLU A 60 17.74 -9.87 -11.79
CA GLU A 60 19.04 -10.48 -11.99
C GLU A 60 20.10 -9.75 -11.16
N VAL A 61 21.15 -10.47 -10.78
CA VAL A 61 22.36 -9.95 -10.15
C VAL A 61 23.55 -10.58 -10.88
N ASP A 62 24.53 -9.76 -11.30
CA ASP A 62 25.70 -10.19 -12.08
C ASP A 62 25.34 -11.09 -13.31
N GLY A 63 24.22 -10.78 -13.99
CA GLY A 63 23.76 -11.49 -15.18
C GLY A 63 23.17 -12.88 -14.93
N LYS A 64 22.79 -13.19 -13.68
CA LYS A 64 22.07 -14.43 -13.32
C LYS A 64 20.77 -14.09 -12.60
N PRO A 65 19.70 -14.90 -12.77
CA PRO A 65 18.46 -14.73 -12.01
C PRO A 65 18.71 -14.74 -10.50
N TRP A 66 18.05 -13.84 -9.77
CA TRP A 66 18.23 -13.67 -8.33
C TRP A 66 18.08 -15.00 -7.55
N GLN A 67 17.07 -15.79 -7.90
CA GLN A 67 16.76 -17.08 -7.28
C GLN A 67 17.76 -18.20 -7.56
N ALA A 68 18.68 -18.02 -8.51
CA ALA A 68 19.70 -19.01 -8.84
C ALA A 68 20.84 -19.08 -7.81
N TYR A 69 20.99 -18.07 -6.96
CA TYR A 69 22.03 -18.02 -5.94
C TYR A 69 21.63 -18.76 -4.66
N PRO A 70 22.57 -19.38 -3.92
CA PRO A 70 22.31 -19.96 -2.61
C PRO A 70 21.72 -18.95 -1.62
N THR A 71 20.84 -19.39 -0.74
CA THR A 71 20.13 -18.51 0.21
C THR A 71 21.10 -17.81 1.16
N GLU A 72 22.15 -18.49 1.58
CA GLU A 72 23.19 -17.96 2.46
C GLU A 72 24.00 -16.86 1.77
N SER A 73 24.24 -16.99 0.45
CA SER A 73 24.92 -15.97 -0.34
C SER A 73 24.07 -14.70 -0.47
N ILE A 74 22.78 -14.87 -0.75
CA ILE A 74 21.83 -13.74 -0.83
C ILE A 74 21.73 -13.04 0.54
N ALA A 75 21.62 -13.80 1.63
CA ALA A 75 21.46 -13.25 2.97
C ALA A 75 22.68 -12.46 3.48
N SER A 76 23.87 -12.73 2.94
CA SER A 76 25.13 -12.12 3.36
C SER A 76 25.63 -11.00 2.44
N ASP A 77 24.95 -10.76 1.32
CA ASP A 77 25.38 -9.78 0.31
C ASP A 77 24.28 -8.78 -0.03
N ARG A 78 24.56 -7.51 0.25
CA ARG A 78 23.63 -6.39 0.03
C ARG A 78 23.22 -6.20 -1.44
N ARG A 79 24.03 -6.67 -2.40
CA ARG A 79 23.78 -6.47 -3.84
C ARG A 79 22.44 -7.06 -4.27
N PHE A 80 22.04 -8.17 -3.64
CA PHE A 80 20.74 -8.82 -3.85
C PHE A 80 19.52 -8.00 -3.41
N PHE A 81 19.75 -6.90 -2.71
CA PHE A 81 18.71 -6.01 -2.20
C PHE A 81 18.97 -4.56 -2.60
N SER A 82 19.93 -4.26 -3.48
CA SER A 82 20.29 -2.88 -3.81
C SER A 82 19.35 -2.30 -4.88
N PHE A 83 19.03 -1.01 -4.77
CA PHE A 83 18.38 -0.25 -5.85
C PHE A 83 19.45 0.38 -6.74
N GLU A 84 19.86 -0.32 -7.79
CA GLU A 84 20.85 0.20 -8.75
C GLU A 84 20.30 1.40 -9.55
N PRO A 85 21.04 2.51 -9.66
CA PRO A 85 20.60 3.67 -10.42
C PRO A 85 20.18 3.34 -11.85
N GLY A 86 18.96 3.76 -12.22
CA GLY A 86 18.43 3.55 -13.57
C GLY A 86 17.95 2.13 -13.85
N ALA A 87 18.02 1.20 -12.90
CA ALA A 87 17.43 -0.11 -13.07
C ALA A 87 15.91 -0.01 -13.19
N LYS A 88 15.36 -0.65 -14.22
CA LYS A 88 13.95 -0.46 -14.60
C LYS A 88 12.96 -1.14 -13.66
N TRP A 89 13.35 -2.26 -13.06
CA TRP A 89 12.45 -3.10 -12.26
C TRP A 89 11.80 -2.36 -11.07
N HIS A 90 12.47 -1.35 -10.51
CA HIS A 90 11.97 -0.61 -9.34
C HIS A 90 11.29 0.72 -9.68
N GLY A 91 11.41 1.23 -10.92
CA GLY A 91 10.71 2.44 -11.37
C GLY A 91 11.07 3.74 -10.64
N PHE A 92 12.17 3.78 -9.88
CA PHE A 92 12.60 4.97 -9.13
C PHE A 92 13.61 5.80 -9.93
N GLU A 93 13.28 7.07 -10.15
CA GLU A 93 14.17 8.05 -10.78
C GLU A 93 14.97 8.82 -9.73
N GLY A 94 16.24 9.10 -10.03
CA GLY A 94 17.09 9.97 -9.21
C GLY A 94 17.75 9.30 -8.01
N TYR A 95 17.78 7.96 -7.96
CA TYR A 95 18.56 7.21 -6.97
C TYR A 95 20.04 7.20 -7.33
N ALA A 96 20.89 7.25 -6.32
CA ALA A 96 22.35 7.14 -6.44
C ALA A 96 22.86 5.75 -6.00
N ASP A 97 24.09 5.42 -6.37
CA ASP A 97 24.75 4.17 -5.99
C ASP A 97 24.84 4.02 -4.46
N ASP A 98 24.61 2.80 -3.96
CA ASP A 98 24.68 2.42 -2.53
C ASP A 98 23.82 3.31 -1.60
N GLN A 99 22.79 3.98 -2.15
CA GLN A 99 21.93 4.91 -1.40
C GLN A 99 20.75 4.23 -0.73
N TYR A 100 20.12 3.27 -1.43
CA TYR A 100 18.88 2.63 -0.99
C TYR A 100 18.93 1.12 -1.17
N PHE A 101 18.24 0.41 -0.28
CA PHE A 101 18.14 -1.05 -0.29
C PHE A 101 16.70 -1.50 0.01
N VAL A 102 16.30 -2.61 -0.62
CA VAL A 102 15.11 -3.38 -0.28
C VAL A 102 15.29 -3.95 1.12
N ASP A 103 14.31 -3.74 1.99
CA ASP A 103 14.30 -4.37 3.31
C ASP A 103 13.95 -5.86 3.16
N PRO A 104 14.87 -6.80 3.50
CA PRO A 104 14.64 -8.23 3.34
C PRO A 104 13.50 -8.76 4.21
N CYS A 105 13.18 -8.07 5.32
CA CYS A 105 12.10 -8.41 6.24
C CYS A 105 10.75 -7.81 5.83
N LYS A 106 10.68 -7.09 4.70
CA LYS A 106 9.44 -6.69 4.04
C LYS A 106 9.20 -7.55 2.80
N LEU A 107 8.35 -8.55 2.93
CA LEU A 107 7.93 -9.36 1.79
C LEU A 107 6.87 -8.59 0.99
N LEU A 108 7.36 -7.68 0.15
CA LEU A 108 6.55 -6.90 -0.77
C LEU A 108 6.39 -7.66 -2.09
N LEU A 109 5.15 -7.85 -2.51
CA LEU A 109 4.81 -8.43 -3.81
C LEU A 109 4.12 -7.39 -4.68
N THR A 110 4.39 -7.41 -5.98
CA THR A 110 3.66 -6.64 -6.99
C THR A 110 2.61 -7.52 -7.65
N THR A 111 1.53 -6.88 -8.10
CA THR A 111 0.47 -7.49 -8.89
C THR A 111 0.44 -6.87 -10.29
N PRO A 112 -0.06 -7.58 -11.32
CA PRO A 112 -0.16 -7.03 -12.67
C PRO A 112 -0.98 -5.74 -12.73
N GLY A 113 -0.72 -4.90 -13.73
CA GLY A 113 -1.45 -3.66 -13.97
C GLY A 113 -0.55 -2.49 -14.36
N ILE A 114 0.74 -2.54 -14.01
CA ILE A 114 1.73 -1.53 -14.39
C ILE A 114 2.95 -2.26 -14.94
N ASP A 115 3.39 -1.86 -16.13
CA ASP A 115 4.61 -2.33 -16.73
C ASP A 115 5.80 -1.59 -16.09
N ALA A 116 6.71 -2.33 -15.45
CA ALA A 116 7.84 -1.74 -14.72
C ALA A 116 8.80 -0.99 -15.67
N ASP A 117 8.97 -1.47 -16.90
CA ASP A 117 9.91 -0.91 -17.87
C ASP A 117 9.44 0.43 -18.45
N SER A 118 8.19 0.51 -18.87
CA SER A 118 7.62 1.74 -19.45
C SER A 118 6.91 2.63 -18.42
N GLY A 119 6.64 2.11 -17.23
CA GLY A 119 5.86 2.78 -16.19
C GLY A 119 4.39 2.99 -16.56
N ARG A 120 3.90 2.43 -17.66
CA ARG A 120 2.53 2.60 -18.14
C ARG A 120 1.61 1.52 -17.60
N TYR A 121 0.32 1.83 -17.52
CA TYR A 121 -0.69 0.82 -17.25
C TYR A 121 -0.72 -0.23 -18.37
N THR A 122 -0.88 -1.49 -17.98
CA THR A 122 -1.11 -2.61 -18.91
C THR A 122 -2.59 -2.72 -19.26
N GLU A 123 -2.94 -3.52 -20.27
CA GLU A 123 -4.34 -3.74 -20.66
C GLU A 123 -5.17 -4.39 -19.55
N PHE A 124 -4.59 -5.42 -18.90
CA PHE A 124 -5.18 -6.10 -17.75
C PHE A 124 -4.38 -5.80 -16.49
N GLY A 125 -5.08 -5.70 -15.36
CA GLY A 125 -4.46 -5.50 -14.05
C GLY A 125 -5.23 -6.22 -12.95
N ILE A 126 -4.52 -6.54 -11.87
CA ILE A 126 -5.06 -7.17 -10.67
C ILE A 126 -4.86 -6.21 -9.50
N PRO A 127 -5.88 -5.45 -9.11
CA PRO A 127 -5.83 -4.64 -7.89
C PRO A 127 -5.48 -5.47 -6.66
N ALA A 128 -4.44 -5.08 -5.92
CA ALA A 128 -3.93 -5.83 -4.78
C ALA A 128 -4.95 -5.98 -3.64
N THR A 129 -5.94 -5.09 -3.56
CA THR A 129 -7.07 -5.19 -2.63
C THR A 129 -7.92 -6.45 -2.87
N ILE A 130 -8.12 -6.89 -4.13
CA ILE A 130 -8.85 -8.13 -4.44
C ILE A 130 -8.08 -9.33 -3.87
N LEU A 131 -6.77 -9.39 -4.10
CA LEU A 131 -5.89 -10.40 -3.51
C LEU A 131 -5.92 -10.35 -1.97
N ALA A 132 -5.89 -9.16 -1.38
CA ALA A 132 -5.96 -9.00 0.08
C ALA A 132 -7.28 -9.53 0.65
N HIS A 133 -8.42 -9.29 -0.01
CA HIS A 133 -9.70 -9.85 0.39
C HIS A 133 -9.70 -11.38 0.30
N TYR A 134 -9.21 -11.94 -0.80
CA TYR A 134 -9.10 -13.40 -0.98
C TYR A 134 -8.25 -14.04 0.12
N LEU A 135 -7.09 -13.46 0.44
CA LEU A 135 -6.22 -13.96 1.49
C LEU A 135 -6.88 -13.89 2.87
N ARG A 136 -7.60 -12.80 3.19
CA ARG A 136 -8.32 -12.65 4.48
C ARG A 136 -9.42 -13.69 4.63
N GLU A 137 -10.19 -13.95 3.58
CA GLU A 137 -11.23 -15.01 3.59
C GLU A 137 -10.62 -16.40 3.82
N ASN A 138 -9.34 -16.58 3.48
CA ASN A 138 -8.56 -17.80 3.72
C ASN A 138 -7.64 -17.75 4.95
N GLY A 139 -7.89 -16.80 5.87
CA GLY A 139 -7.22 -16.71 7.17
C GLY A 139 -5.78 -16.18 7.12
N ILE A 140 -5.41 -15.47 6.05
CA ILE A 140 -4.11 -14.80 5.91
C ILE A 140 -4.34 -13.29 5.86
N VAL A 141 -3.80 -12.57 6.84
CA VAL A 141 -3.94 -11.12 6.93
C VAL A 141 -2.65 -10.46 6.42
N PRO A 142 -2.66 -9.78 5.27
CA PRO A 142 -1.55 -8.93 4.86
C PRO A 142 -1.46 -7.70 5.77
N GLU A 143 -0.27 -7.12 5.90
CA GLU A 143 -0.06 -5.86 6.64
C GLU A 143 -0.78 -4.71 5.94
N LYS A 144 -0.50 -4.56 4.64
CA LYS A 144 -1.15 -3.57 3.78
C LYS A 144 -1.25 -4.06 2.35
N CYS A 145 -2.17 -3.46 1.61
CA CYS A 145 -2.23 -3.53 0.17
C CYS A 145 -2.43 -2.11 -0.37
N ASP A 146 -1.60 -1.73 -1.34
CA ASP A 146 -1.76 -0.48 -2.08
C ASP A 146 -2.56 -0.79 -3.37
N LEU A 147 -2.32 -0.08 -4.47
CA LEU A 147 -3.06 -0.32 -5.72
C LEU A 147 -2.64 -1.62 -6.41
N ASN A 148 -1.34 -1.79 -6.67
CA ASN A 148 -0.75 -2.94 -7.37
C ASN A 148 0.38 -3.61 -6.56
N SER A 149 0.32 -3.51 -5.23
CA SER A 149 1.27 -4.17 -4.34
C SER A 149 0.64 -4.60 -3.02
N ILE A 150 1.17 -5.67 -2.45
CA ILE A 150 0.73 -6.25 -1.17
C ILE A 150 1.96 -6.58 -0.31
N LEU A 151 1.87 -6.29 0.99
CA LEU A 151 3.00 -6.40 1.92
C LEU A 151 2.70 -7.38 3.06
N PHE A 152 3.69 -8.21 3.37
CA PHE A 152 3.75 -9.01 4.59
C PHE A 152 5.01 -8.65 5.39
N LEU A 153 4.85 -8.46 6.70
CA LEU A 153 5.97 -8.18 7.60
C LEU A 153 6.56 -9.49 8.10
N LEU A 154 7.87 -9.64 7.95
CA LEU A 154 8.61 -10.80 8.45
C LEU A 154 9.30 -10.43 9.76
N THR A 155 9.15 -11.30 10.74
CA THR A 155 9.84 -11.24 12.02
C THR A 155 10.31 -12.65 12.39
N PRO A 156 11.15 -12.82 13.43
CA PRO A 156 11.49 -14.16 13.93
C PRO A 156 10.29 -14.99 14.44
N ALA A 157 9.06 -14.46 14.41
CA ALA A 157 7.84 -15.23 14.67
C ALA A 157 7.34 -16.02 13.45
N GLU A 158 7.94 -15.83 12.26
CA GLU A 158 7.58 -16.56 11.06
C GLU A 158 8.13 -17.99 11.06
N SER A 159 7.48 -18.89 10.32
CA SER A 159 7.93 -20.28 10.13
C SER A 159 7.83 -20.70 8.66
N ALA A 160 8.57 -21.74 8.29
CA ALA A 160 8.55 -22.30 6.94
C ALA A 160 7.15 -22.75 6.52
N GLU A 161 6.38 -23.35 7.44
CA GLU A 161 5.01 -23.83 7.19
C GLU A 161 4.06 -22.65 6.93
N LYS A 162 4.18 -21.56 7.71
CA LYS A 162 3.35 -20.37 7.53
C LYS A 162 3.62 -19.71 6.17
N LEU A 163 4.88 -19.58 5.79
CA LEU A 163 5.26 -19.03 4.48
C LEU A 163 4.86 -19.98 3.34
N ALA A 164 5.01 -21.29 3.49
CA ALA A 164 4.57 -22.27 2.50
C ALA A 164 3.05 -22.21 2.26
N ARG A 165 2.25 -22.02 3.32
CA ARG A 165 0.80 -21.78 3.20
C ARG A 165 0.51 -20.50 2.43
N LEU A 166 1.22 -19.40 2.71
CA LEU A 166 1.09 -18.16 1.94
C LEU A 166 1.36 -18.42 0.44
N VAL A 167 2.49 -19.05 0.10
CA VAL A 167 2.84 -19.35 -1.30
C VAL A 167 1.78 -20.23 -1.97
N ALA A 168 1.23 -21.21 -1.26
CA ALA A 168 0.16 -22.05 -1.80
C ALA A 168 -1.10 -21.25 -2.12
N MET A 169 -1.49 -20.32 -1.24
CA MET A 169 -2.66 -19.44 -1.46
C MET A 169 -2.43 -18.46 -2.61
N LEU A 170 -1.22 -17.89 -2.74
CA LEU A 170 -0.86 -17.01 -3.86
C LEU A 170 -0.96 -17.76 -5.20
N ALA A 171 -0.39 -18.96 -5.29
CA ALA A 171 -0.46 -19.78 -6.50
C ALA A 171 -1.90 -20.22 -6.83
N GLN A 172 -2.73 -20.49 -5.81
CA GLN A 172 -4.14 -20.79 -6.01
C GLN A 172 -4.93 -19.59 -6.53
N PHE A 173 -4.64 -18.39 -6.03
CA PHE A 173 -5.26 -17.16 -6.52
C PHE A 173 -4.96 -16.94 -8.01
N GLU A 174 -3.71 -17.17 -8.44
CA GLU A 174 -3.38 -17.07 -9.87
C GLU A 174 -4.17 -18.05 -10.72
N ARG A 175 -4.37 -19.30 -10.26
CA ARG A 175 -5.23 -20.24 -10.98
C ARG A 175 -6.67 -19.72 -11.11
N HIS A 176 -7.22 -19.11 -10.06
CA HIS A 176 -8.54 -18.49 -10.15
C HIS A 176 -8.61 -17.34 -11.18
N ILE A 177 -7.51 -16.59 -11.35
CA ILE A 177 -7.39 -15.57 -12.40
C ILE A 177 -7.25 -16.20 -13.79
N GLU A 178 -6.48 -17.28 -13.92
CA GLU A 178 -6.29 -18.01 -15.19
C GLU A 178 -7.58 -18.69 -15.65
N ASP A 179 -8.31 -19.33 -14.74
CA ASP A 179 -9.55 -20.06 -14.99
C ASP A 179 -10.79 -19.14 -15.08
N ASP A 180 -10.60 -17.84 -14.84
CA ASP A 180 -11.66 -16.83 -14.70
C ASP A 180 -12.83 -17.27 -13.79
N THR A 181 -12.48 -17.74 -12.60
CA THR A 181 -13.45 -18.34 -11.67
C THR A 181 -14.56 -17.34 -11.29
N PRO A 182 -15.83 -17.79 -11.13
CA PRO A 182 -16.91 -16.94 -10.63
C PRO A 182 -16.54 -16.23 -9.32
N LEU A 183 -16.89 -14.95 -9.20
CA LEU A 183 -16.55 -14.14 -8.03
C LEU A 183 -17.15 -14.72 -6.75
N ALA A 184 -18.33 -15.32 -6.83
CA ALA A 184 -18.99 -15.95 -5.69
C ALA A 184 -18.18 -17.09 -5.06
N ASP A 185 -17.33 -17.77 -5.83
CA ASP A 185 -16.50 -18.87 -5.36
C ASP A 185 -15.18 -18.37 -4.75
N VAL A 186 -14.65 -17.25 -5.28
CA VAL A 186 -13.35 -16.69 -4.85
C VAL A 186 -13.51 -15.72 -3.67
N LEU A 187 -14.56 -14.89 -3.67
CA LEU A 187 -14.86 -13.87 -2.68
C LEU A 187 -16.32 -14.00 -2.17
N PRO A 188 -16.69 -15.14 -1.56
CA PRO A 188 -18.07 -15.40 -1.13
C PRO A 188 -18.59 -14.35 -0.14
N THR A 189 -17.74 -13.83 0.75
CA THR A 189 -18.16 -12.80 1.72
C THR A 189 -18.54 -11.49 1.02
N VAL A 190 -17.77 -11.10 0.00
CA VAL A 190 -18.07 -9.92 -0.82
C VAL A 190 -19.37 -10.12 -1.60
N PHE A 191 -19.54 -11.28 -2.23
CA PHE A 191 -20.72 -11.64 -3.01
C PHE A 191 -21.99 -11.66 -2.14
N GLN A 192 -22.00 -12.38 -1.02
CA GLN A 192 -23.17 -12.48 -0.13
C GLN A 192 -23.64 -11.11 0.39
N LYS A 193 -22.70 -10.19 0.59
CA LYS A 193 -23.01 -8.86 1.08
C LYS A 193 -23.49 -7.93 -0.05
N TYR A 194 -23.34 -8.30 -1.33
CA TYR A 194 -23.81 -7.57 -2.53
C TYR A 194 -24.21 -8.49 -3.70
N PRO A 195 -25.21 -9.38 -3.52
CA PRO A 195 -25.50 -10.43 -4.49
C PRO A 195 -26.12 -9.90 -5.79
N VAL A 196 -26.73 -8.70 -5.76
CA VAL A 196 -27.29 -8.06 -6.96
C VAL A 196 -26.21 -7.39 -7.80
N ARG A 197 -25.26 -6.70 -7.15
CA ARG A 197 -24.21 -5.93 -7.84
C ARG A 197 -23.18 -6.83 -8.52
N TYR A 198 -22.87 -7.96 -7.90
CA TYR A 198 -21.88 -8.91 -8.40
C TYR A 198 -22.51 -10.23 -8.87
N ARG A 199 -23.79 -10.17 -9.27
CA ARG A 199 -24.45 -11.32 -9.90
C ARG A 199 -23.71 -11.65 -11.20
N ASP A 200 -23.38 -12.92 -11.39
CA ASP A 200 -22.72 -13.45 -12.59
C ASP A 200 -21.32 -12.87 -12.88
N TYR A 201 -20.75 -12.09 -11.96
CA TYR A 201 -19.39 -11.55 -12.11
C TYR A 201 -18.35 -12.68 -12.05
N THR A 202 -17.34 -12.58 -12.90
CA THR A 202 -16.09 -13.35 -12.76
C THR A 202 -15.02 -12.57 -12.01
N LEU A 203 -13.97 -13.27 -11.56
CA LEU A 203 -12.84 -12.63 -10.90
C LEU A 203 -12.12 -11.65 -11.84
N ARG A 204 -11.91 -11.98 -13.12
CA ARG A 204 -11.24 -11.08 -14.06
C ARG A 204 -12.08 -9.86 -14.39
N GLU A 205 -13.40 -10.00 -14.48
CA GLU A 205 -14.29 -8.86 -14.71
C GLU A 205 -14.16 -7.83 -13.59
N LEU A 206 -14.17 -8.26 -12.33
CA LEU A 206 -13.95 -7.37 -11.19
C LEU A 206 -12.56 -6.72 -11.23
N CYS A 207 -11.51 -7.52 -11.48
CA CYS A 207 -10.14 -7.02 -11.61
C CYS A 207 -10.04 -5.94 -12.70
N GLN A 208 -10.61 -6.20 -13.87
CA GLN A 208 -10.56 -5.29 -15.02
C GLN A 208 -11.40 -4.02 -14.77
N GLU A 209 -12.59 -4.12 -14.18
CA GLU A 209 -13.42 -2.97 -13.84
C GLU A 209 -12.67 -2.01 -12.91
N MET A 210 -12.06 -2.54 -11.85
CA MET A 210 -11.26 -1.77 -10.91
C MET A 210 -9.97 -1.21 -11.52
N HIS A 211 -9.29 -2.00 -12.36
CA HIS A 211 -8.10 -1.55 -13.08
C HIS A 211 -8.41 -0.37 -14.00
N ASN A 212 -9.47 -0.48 -14.80
CA ASN A 212 -9.93 0.58 -15.70
C ASN A 212 -10.26 1.87 -14.95
N LEU A 213 -10.78 1.77 -13.74
CA LEU A 213 -11.04 2.94 -12.90
C LEU A 213 -9.74 3.67 -12.56
N TYR A 214 -8.71 2.95 -12.11
CA TYR A 214 -7.40 3.57 -11.83
C TYR A 214 -6.73 4.15 -13.07
N VAL A 215 -6.87 3.47 -14.22
CA VAL A 215 -6.39 3.98 -15.51
C VAL A 215 -7.10 5.28 -15.89
N SER A 216 -8.43 5.34 -15.73
CA SER A 216 -9.23 6.51 -16.14
C SER A 216 -8.89 7.82 -15.43
N PHE A 217 -8.25 7.74 -14.27
CA PHE A 217 -7.82 8.89 -13.47
C PHE A 217 -6.30 9.07 -13.42
N ASP A 218 -5.52 8.27 -14.16
CA ASP A 218 -4.06 8.26 -14.12
C ASP A 218 -3.52 8.27 -12.67
N VAL A 219 -4.11 7.43 -11.81
CA VAL A 219 -3.92 7.47 -10.35
C VAL A 219 -2.44 7.38 -9.95
N LYS A 220 -1.66 6.57 -10.66
CA LYS A 220 -0.21 6.41 -10.47
C LYS A 220 0.55 7.71 -10.74
N ASP A 221 0.19 8.46 -11.78
CA ASP A 221 0.85 9.72 -12.11
C ASP A 221 0.44 10.83 -11.13
N LEU A 222 -0.81 10.82 -10.67
CA LEU A 222 -1.24 11.68 -9.55
C LEU A 222 -0.44 11.39 -8.27
N GLN A 223 -0.23 10.12 -7.92
CA GLN A 223 0.61 9.73 -6.79
C GLN A 223 2.05 10.23 -6.92
N LYS A 224 2.65 10.09 -8.10
CA LYS A 224 3.99 10.62 -8.36
C LYS A 224 4.00 12.14 -8.19
N ALA A 225 3.05 12.84 -8.81
CA ALA A 225 2.98 14.30 -8.81
C ALA A 225 2.79 14.88 -7.39
N MET A 226 1.96 14.27 -6.54
CA MET A 226 1.72 14.75 -5.16
C MET A 226 3.00 14.92 -4.33
N PHE A 227 4.07 14.20 -4.66
CA PHE A 227 5.33 14.23 -3.90
C PHE A 227 6.51 14.79 -4.72
N ARG A 228 6.24 15.44 -5.87
CA ARG A 228 7.25 16.20 -6.61
C ARG A 228 7.23 17.64 -6.16
N LYS A 229 8.42 18.22 -5.94
CA LYS A 229 8.60 19.61 -5.48
C LYS A 229 7.81 20.62 -6.31
N GLU A 230 7.72 20.42 -7.62
CA GLU A 230 7.00 21.28 -8.55
C GLU A 230 5.47 21.27 -8.39
N SER A 231 4.92 20.23 -7.74
CA SER A 231 3.49 19.98 -7.59
C SER A 231 3.05 19.93 -6.12
N LEU A 232 3.96 20.23 -5.18
CA LEU A 232 3.60 20.37 -3.77
C LEU A 232 2.58 21.51 -3.59
N PRO A 233 1.57 21.33 -2.72
CA PRO A 233 0.65 22.41 -2.36
C PRO A 233 1.39 23.66 -1.88
N HIS A 234 0.83 24.84 -2.16
CA HIS A 234 1.42 26.10 -1.70
C HIS A 234 1.12 26.31 -0.22
N VAL A 235 2.17 26.52 0.59
CA VAL A 235 2.05 26.87 2.01
C VAL A 235 1.62 28.34 2.13
N ALA A 236 0.36 28.59 2.46
CA ALA A 236 -0.20 29.93 2.65
C ALA A 236 -0.18 30.38 4.12
N MET A 237 -0.18 29.42 5.05
CA MET A 237 -0.21 29.65 6.48
C MET A 237 0.66 28.63 7.21
N ASN A 238 1.25 29.02 8.34
CA ASN A 238 1.94 28.07 9.21
C ASN A 238 0.95 27.02 9.75
N PRO A 239 1.31 25.72 9.81
CA PRO A 239 0.40 24.68 10.32
C PRO A 239 -0.12 24.92 11.74
N GLN A 240 0.67 25.55 12.61
CA GLN A 240 0.23 25.90 13.97
C GLN A 240 -0.85 26.98 13.96
N ASP A 241 -0.74 27.98 13.07
CA ASP A 241 -1.73 29.04 12.94
C ASP A 241 -3.04 28.49 12.34
N ALA A 242 -2.93 27.59 11.36
CA ALA A 242 -4.08 26.88 10.79
C ALA A 242 -4.79 26.05 11.87
N ASN A 243 -4.04 25.31 12.68
CA ASN A 243 -4.59 24.57 13.83
C ASN A 243 -5.23 25.49 14.87
N SER A 244 -4.64 26.65 15.16
CA SER A 244 -5.25 27.64 16.05
C SER A 244 -6.54 28.25 15.50
N ALA A 245 -6.65 28.43 14.18
CA ALA A 245 -7.90 28.83 13.52
C ALA A 245 -8.96 27.70 13.57
N PHE A 246 -8.55 26.45 13.34
CA PHE A 246 -9.40 25.27 13.47
C PHE A 246 -10.00 25.15 14.88
N ILE A 247 -9.16 25.26 15.93
CA ILE A 247 -9.60 25.21 17.34
C ILE A 247 -10.58 26.35 17.67
N ARG A 248 -10.43 27.52 17.03
CA ARG A 248 -11.33 28.67 17.22
C ARG A 248 -12.67 28.53 16.48
N GLY A 249 -12.82 27.54 15.61
CA GLY A 249 -14.01 27.40 14.76
C GLY A 249 -14.03 28.38 13.57
N ASP A 250 -12.87 28.93 13.21
CA ASP A 250 -12.68 29.83 12.06
C ASP A 250 -12.56 29.02 10.75
N VAL A 251 -13.38 27.98 10.62
CA VAL A 251 -13.36 27.00 9.54
C VAL A 251 -14.75 26.71 9.03
N GLU A 252 -14.84 26.28 7.79
CA GLU A 252 -16.05 25.72 7.20
C GLU A 252 -15.74 24.39 6.51
N LEU A 253 -16.75 23.51 6.48
CA LEU A 253 -16.68 22.23 5.80
C LEU A 253 -17.16 22.42 4.37
N VAL A 254 -16.29 22.18 3.39
CA VAL A 254 -16.62 22.35 1.96
C VAL A 254 -16.42 21.05 1.20
N ARG A 255 -17.12 20.89 0.07
CA ARG A 255 -16.88 19.78 -0.85
C ARG A 255 -15.47 19.87 -1.38
N LEU A 256 -14.76 18.75 -1.49
CA LEU A 256 -13.39 18.77 -2.04
C LEU A 256 -13.34 19.27 -3.47
N SER A 257 -14.43 19.14 -4.25
CA SER A 257 -14.54 19.75 -5.59
C SER A 257 -14.56 21.28 -5.57
N GLU A 258 -14.90 21.89 -4.45
CA GLU A 258 -15.03 23.34 -4.22
C GLU A 258 -13.90 23.89 -3.34
N ALA A 259 -12.98 23.03 -2.91
CA ALA A 259 -11.86 23.40 -2.04
C ALA A 259 -10.69 24.03 -2.80
N ASP A 260 -10.68 24.03 -4.14
CA ASP A 260 -9.57 24.58 -4.94
C ASP A 260 -9.29 26.05 -4.56
N GLY A 261 -8.03 26.37 -4.28
CA GLY A 261 -7.62 27.70 -3.82
C GLY A 261 -7.92 28.01 -2.35
N ARG A 262 -8.56 27.10 -1.60
CA ARG A 262 -8.87 27.27 -0.17
C ARG A 262 -7.76 26.72 0.71
N ILE A 263 -7.51 27.35 1.86
CA ILE A 263 -6.51 26.90 2.82
C ILE A 263 -7.07 25.75 3.65
N ALA A 264 -6.41 24.60 3.60
CA ALA A 264 -6.77 23.42 4.40
C ALA A 264 -6.59 23.71 5.90
N ALA A 265 -7.60 23.41 6.70
CA ALA A 265 -7.53 23.53 8.15
C ALA A 265 -7.00 22.25 8.82
N GLU A 266 -7.10 21.12 8.13
CA GLU A 266 -6.64 19.81 8.57
C GLU A 266 -5.72 19.18 7.54
N GLY A 267 -4.97 18.15 7.96
CA GLY A 267 -4.10 17.41 7.07
C GLY A 267 -4.84 16.30 6.34
N ALA A 268 -4.76 16.26 5.02
CA ALA A 268 -5.41 15.25 4.20
C ALA A 268 -4.49 14.04 3.96
N LEU A 269 -4.91 12.86 4.41
CA LEU A 269 -4.10 11.63 4.41
C LEU A 269 -4.85 10.49 3.71
N PRO A 270 -4.53 10.18 2.44
CA PRO A 270 -5.10 9.05 1.74
C PRO A 270 -4.23 7.79 1.88
N TYR A 271 -4.85 6.61 1.81
CA TYR A 271 -4.14 5.35 1.66
C TYR A 271 -4.39 4.77 0.27
N PRO A 272 -3.36 4.37 -0.49
CA PRO A 272 -1.97 4.82 -0.38
C PRO A 272 -1.78 6.34 -0.60
N PRO A 273 -0.63 6.93 -0.20
CA PRO A 273 0.52 6.26 0.42
C PRO A 273 0.50 6.18 1.95
N GLY A 274 -0.51 6.76 2.61
CA GLY A 274 -0.58 6.80 4.08
C GLY A 274 0.25 7.93 4.71
N VAL A 275 0.46 9.01 3.96
CA VAL A 275 1.19 10.22 4.38
C VAL A 275 0.35 11.44 4.00
N LEU A 276 0.53 12.56 4.69
CA LEU A 276 -0.14 13.82 4.35
C LEU A 276 0.20 14.24 2.92
N CYS A 277 -0.84 14.46 2.12
CA CYS A 277 -0.77 15.02 0.77
C CYS A 277 -1.13 16.51 0.73
N VAL A 278 -1.83 16.98 1.77
CA VAL A 278 -2.07 18.39 2.07
C VAL A 278 -1.87 18.56 3.57
N VAL A 279 -1.07 19.51 3.99
CA VAL A 279 -0.78 19.84 5.40
C VAL A 279 -1.67 21.04 5.82
N PRO A 280 -2.10 21.15 7.09
CA PRO A 280 -2.81 22.35 7.55
C PRO A 280 -2.04 23.62 7.19
N GLY A 281 -2.74 24.61 6.63
CA GLY A 281 -2.14 25.86 6.14
C GLY A 281 -1.68 25.83 4.69
N GLU A 282 -1.69 24.68 4.02
CA GLU A 282 -1.52 24.57 2.57
C GLU A 282 -2.82 24.82 1.82
N ILE A 283 -2.70 25.27 0.57
CA ILE A 283 -3.84 25.49 -0.32
C ILE A 283 -4.20 24.20 -1.06
N TRP A 284 -5.47 23.80 -1.00
CA TRP A 284 -6.03 22.73 -1.82
C TRP A 284 -5.93 23.06 -3.31
N GLY A 285 -5.55 22.06 -4.10
CA GLY A 285 -5.40 22.21 -5.55
C GLY A 285 -4.63 21.05 -6.17
N GLY A 286 -4.39 21.16 -7.48
CA GLY A 286 -3.38 20.38 -8.19
C GLY A 286 -3.54 18.86 -8.09
N ALA A 287 -2.41 18.15 -7.96
CA ALA A 287 -2.38 16.69 -7.93
C ALA A 287 -3.10 16.10 -6.72
N ALA A 288 -2.94 16.71 -5.53
CA ALA A 288 -3.55 16.23 -4.31
C ALA A 288 -5.08 16.25 -4.39
N GLN A 289 -5.69 17.38 -4.76
CA GLN A 289 -7.14 17.45 -4.88
C GLN A 289 -7.68 16.49 -5.94
N ARG A 290 -7.04 16.41 -7.13
CA ARG A 290 -7.45 15.48 -8.19
C ARG A 290 -7.38 14.02 -7.74
N TYR A 291 -6.36 13.65 -6.96
CA TYR A 291 -6.24 12.31 -6.40
C TYR A 291 -7.38 11.98 -5.44
N PHE A 292 -7.74 12.90 -4.53
CA PHE A 292 -8.88 12.70 -3.63
C PHE A 292 -10.22 12.62 -4.39
N LEU A 293 -10.39 13.37 -5.48
CA LEU A 293 -11.58 13.26 -6.33
C LEU A 293 -11.63 11.93 -7.09
N ALA A 294 -10.49 11.40 -7.54
CA ALA A 294 -10.40 10.06 -8.11
C ALA A 294 -10.78 8.98 -7.07
N LEU A 295 -10.33 9.16 -5.83
CA LEU A 295 -10.69 8.32 -4.69
C LEU A 295 -12.20 8.38 -4.36
N GLU A 296 -12.81 9.57 -4.39
CA GLU A 296 -14.26 9.74 -4.23
C GLU A 296 -15.04 8.92 -5.26
N ARG A 297 -14.63 8.98 -6.54
CA ARG A 297 -15.22 8.17 -7.61
C ARG A 297 -15.01 6.68 -7.36
N GLY A 298 -13.80 6.28 -6.94
CA GLY A 298 -13.50 4.94 -6.44
C GLY A 298 -14.52 4.43 -5.41
N HIS A 299 -14.84 5.27 -4.43
CA HIS A 299 -15.79 4.93 -3.39
C HIS A 299 -17.21 4.71 -3.93
N GLN A 300 -17.62 5.38 -5.00
CA GLN A 300 -18.94 5.20 -5.60
C GLN A 300 -19.07 3.87 -6.35
N PHE A 301 -18.02 3.43 -7.05
CA PHE A 301 -18.07 2.24 -7.90
C PHE A 301 -17.70 0.95 -7.17
N VAL A 302 -16.73 1.01 -6.25
CA VAL A 302 -16.13 -0.16 -5.59
C VAL A 302 -15.91 0.06 -4.10
N ALA A 303 -16.86 0.76 -3.46
CA ALA A 303 -16.89 1.23 -2.06
C ALA A 303 -16.25 0.34 -0.98
N ARG A 304 -16.21 -0.98 -1.20
CA ARG A 304 -15.76 -1.99 -0.22
C ARG A 304 -14.34 -2.48 -0.39
N PHE A 305 -13.74 -2.24 -1.55
CA PHE A 305 -12.32 -2.44 -1.76
C PHE A 305 -11.50 -1.18 -1.46
N PHE A 306 -12.22 -0.11 -1.10
CA PHE A 306 -11.69 1.21 -0.86
C PHE A 306 -10.89 1.27 0.43
N THR A 307 -9.73 1.89 0.34
CA THR A 307 -8.75 2.09 1.42
C THR A 307 -9.13 3.29 2.29
N GLY A 308 -8.59 3.37 3.51
CA GLY A 308 -8.92 4.47 4.42
C GLY A 308 -8.54 5.85 3.86
N ILE A 309 -9.22 6.89 4.33
CA ILE A 309 -8.78 8.29 4.19
C ILE A 309 -8.99 8.96 5.55
N ALA A 310 -8.06 9.82 5.95
CA ALA A 310 -8.17 10.65 7.15
C ALA A 310 -8.02 12.14 6.79
N GLY A 311 -8.61 13.00 7.63
CA GLY A 311 -8.64 14.45 7.41
C GLY A 311 -9.58 14.93 6.30
N VAL A 312 -10.42 14.02 5.78
CA VAL A 312 -11.56 14.34 4.92
C VAL A 312 -12.74 13.48 5.36
N TYR A 313 -13.94 13.95 5.09
CA TYR A 313 -15.20 13.40 5.59
C TYR A 313 -16.06 12.95 4.42
N SER A 314 -16.60 11.73 4.51
CA SER A 314 -17.56 11.24 3.53
C SER A 314 -18.97 11.57 4.01
N GLU A 315 -19.68 12.41 3.26
CA GLU A 315 -21.07 12.73 3.51
C GLU A 315 -21.93 12.30 2.32
N THR A 316 -23.17 11.90 2.61
CA THR A 316 -24.17 11.66 1.57
C THR A 316 -24.91 12.96 1.33
N ASP A 317 -24.83 13.47 0.11
CA ASP A 317 -25.54 14.69 -0.27
C ASP A 317 -27.04 14.47 -0.50
N THR A 318 -27.72 15.55 -0.88
CA THR A 318 -29.15 15.58 -1.21
C THR A 318 -29.56 14.66 -2.36
N ASP A 319 -28.62 14.28 -3.24
CA ASP A 319 -28.85 13.40 -4.38
C ASP A 319 -28.62 11.92 -4.01
N GLY A 320 -28.28 11.63 -2.75
CA GLY A 320 -27.94 10.29 -2.28
C GLY A 320 -26.52 9.83 -2.67
N ILE A 321 -25.68 10.74 -3.17
CA ILE A 321 -24.32 10.43 -3.61
C ILE A 321 -23.36 10.68 -2.45
N LYS A 322 -22.44 9.74 -2.23
CA LYS A 322 -21.33 9.96 -1.28
C LYS A 322 -20.27 10.86 -1.94
N ARG A 323 -20.01 12.00 -1.31
CA ARG A 323 -18.98 12.97 -1.68
C ARG A 323 -18.00 13.18 -0.52
N LEU A 324 -16.78 13.64 -0.83
CA LEU A 324 -15.74 13.96 0.13
C LEU A 324 -15.75 15.46 0.46
N TYR A 325 -15.59 15.76 1.73
CA TYR A 325 -15.56 17.11 2.28
C TYR A 325 -14.30 17.31 3.12
N GLY A 326 -13.81 18.54 3.22
CA GLY A 326 -12.66 18.89 4.07
C GLY A 326 -12.87 20.24 4.74
N TYR A 327 -12.33 20.41 5.96
CA TYR A 327 -12.34 21.70 6.63
C TYR A 327 -11.32 22.63 5.98
N VAL A 328 -11.78 23.84 5.66
CA VAL A 328 -10.96 24.93 5.14
C VAL A 328 -11.14 26.17 6.00
N LEU A 329 -10.15 27.07 5.99
CA LEU A 329 -10.27 28.36 6.66
C LEU A 329 -11.35 29.23 5.95
N LYS A 330 -12.10 29.99 6.76
CA LYS A 330 -13.12 30.95 6.29
C LYS A 330 -12.52 32.12 5.52
#